data_AF-A0A2D6R7C2-F1
#
_entry.id   AF-A0A2D6R7C2-F1
#
_cell.length_a   1.000
_cell.length_b   1.000
_cell.length_c   1.000
_cell.angle_alpha   90.00
_cell.angle_beta   90.00
_cell.angle_gamma   90.00
#
_symmetry.space_group_name_H-M   'P 1'
#
loop_
_entity.id
_entity.type
_entity.pdbx_description
1 polymer ?
#
loop_
_entity_poly.entity_id
_entity_poly.type
_entity_poly.pdbx_seq_one_letter_code
_entity_poly.pdbx_strand_id
1 'polypeptide(L)'
;MENETILSGYVRYRPVNKTYYLMVNSRRLCTALSKQGTVPTVKVSRNNHFFSVGLNPSGNVFKPRSKELVTCISGNTLLSKKERENLTSNDSKFSFPVKVKINPGEFKLDRYDLYPDEDAAVLARSLSKNGVKIPKRIMTPKAFPHDLEFRHFDSKVIIEITQVRPSEKNHMNFRHQPQGGSIRAHIFDIYRMCVNTALLGKNNLTGFVILHQDWKNYNHIVDLIPELAKINCNIIFTDFNKSWEVDSSNKIMGVLVNE
;
A
#
# COMPACT_ATOMS: atom_id res chain seq x y z
N MET A 1 24.95 2.08 0.72
CA MET A 1 23.93 1.68 -0.27
C MET A 1 22.56 2.08 0.26
N GLU A 2 21.81 2.85 -0.52
CA GLU A 2 20.68 3.68 -0.07
C GLU A 2 19.51 2.87 0.51
N ASN A 3 19.29 2.97 1.83
CA ASN A 3 18.18 2.32 2.54
C ASN A 3 16.84 3.07 2.38
N GLU A 4 16.75 4.05 1.50
CA GLU A 4 15.56 4.87 1.32
C GLU A 4 14.37 4.07 0.80
N THR A 5 13.21 4.30 1.43
CA THR A 5 11.92 3.78 1.04
C THR A 5 11.04 4.93 0.57
N ILE A 6 10.33 4.72 -0.54
CA ILE A 6 9.45 5.73 -1.13
C ILE A 6 8.00 5.37 -0.81
N LEU A 7 7.27 6.31 -0.23
CA LEU A 7 5.86 6.23 0.17
C LEU A 7 5.04 7.28 -0.58
N SER A 8 3.72 7.09 -0.62
CA SER A 8 2.85 8.22 -0.93
C SER A 8 2.60 9.08 0.31
N GLY A 9 2.30 10.34 0.05
CA GLY A 9 1.76 11.24 1.03
C GLY A 9 0.88 12.28 0.38
N TYR A 10 0.48 13.27 1.17
CA TYR A 10 -0.14 14.47 0.65
C TYR A 10 0.28 15.66 1.50
N VAL A 11 0.35 16.83 0.90
CA VAL A 11 0.50 18.08 1.65
C VAL A 11 -0.88 18.67 1.82
N ARG A 12 -1.23 19.04 3.06
CA ARG A 12 -2.51 19.65 3.42
C ARG A 12 -2.30 21.02 4.05
N TYR A 13 -3.00 22.02 3.53
CA TYR A 13 -3.07 23.34 4.15
C TYR A 13 -4.15 23.39 5.24
N ARG A 14 -3.84 24.04 6.36
CA ARG A 14 -4.81 24.39 7.41
C ARG A 14 -4.88 25.91 7.54
N PRO A 15 -5.94 26.55 7.02
CA PRO A 15 -6.07 28.00 7.05
C PRO A 15 -6.09 28.58 8.47
N VAL A 16 -6.76 27.90 9.40
CA VAL A 16 -6.94 28.35 10.79
C VAL A 16 -5.61 28.69 11.46
N ASN A 17 -4.57 27.90 11.18
CA ASN A 17 -3.24 28.09 11.77
C ASN A 17 -2.20 28.54 10.73
N LYS A 18 -2.63 28.89 9.51
CA LYS A 18 -1.77 29.20 8.35
C LYS A 18 -0.58 28.23 8.18
N THR A 19 -0.83 26.93 8.43
CA THR A 19 0.21 25.90 8.54
C THR A 19 0.02 24.81 7.47
N TYR A 20 1.12 24.27 6.96
CA TYR A 20 1.12 23.10 6.07
C TYR A 20 1.51 21.84 6.81
N TYR A 21 0.89 20.73 6.44
CA TYR A 21 1.14 19.41 6.99
C TYR A 21 1.57 18.49 5.86
N LEU A 22 2.76 17.92 5.95
CA LEU A 22 3.13 16.76 5.16
C LEU A 22 2.58 15.52 5.86
N MET A 23 1.68 14.81 5.18
CA MET A 23 1.00 13.63 5.69
C MET A 23 1.57 12.41 4.96
N VAL A 24 2.20 11.51 5.71
CA VAL A 24 2.80 10.28 5.18
C VAL A 24 1.82 9.13 5.36
N ASN A 25 1.43 8.48 4.26
CA ASN A 25 0.40 7.45 4.26
C ASN A 25 0.99 6.08 4.62
N SER A 26 1.21 5.86 5.91
CA SER A 26 1.57 4.53 6.42
C SER A 26 1.02 4.31 7.82
N ARG A 27 0.09 3.36 7.96
CA ARG A 27 -0.45 2.93 9.25
C ARG A 27 0.64 2.30 10.10
N ARG A 28 1.47 1.44 9.49
CA ARG A 28 2.58 0.77 10.16
C ARG A 28 3.57 1.78 10.72
N LEU A 29 3.91 2.84 9.97
CA LEU A 29 4.85 3.87 10.42
C LEU A 29 4.26 4.64 11.60
N CYS A 30 2.99 5.03 11.49
CA CYS A 30 2.27 5.71 12.56
C CYS A 30 2.28 4.87 13.84
N THR A 31 1.96 3.58 13.74
CA THR A 31 1.95 2.64 14.87
C THR A 31 3.34 2.43 15.44
N ALA A 32 4.34 2.20 14.60
CA ALA A 32 5.72 1.94 15.02
C ALA A 32 6.31 3.13 15.77
N LEU A 33 6.16 4.36 15.24
CA LEU A 33 6.59 5.57 15.92
C LEU A 33 5.82 5.82 17.22
N SER A 34 4.52 5.52 17.26
CA SER A 34 3.73 5.66 18.50
C SER A 34 4.22 4.73 19.62
N LYS A 35 4.72 3.54 19.27
CA LYS A 35 5.24 2.55 20.23
C LYS A 35 6.62 2.90 20.78
N GLN A 36 7.40 3.75 20.09
CA GLN A 36 8.76 4.12 20.52
C GLN A 36 8.80 5.04 21.75
N GLY A 37 7.66 5.58 22.18
CA GLY A 37 7.54 6.43 23.38
C GLY A 37 8.08 7.86 23.22
N THR A 38 9.09 8.06 22.37
CA THR A 38 9.62 9.39 22.00
C THR A 38 9.24 9.74 20.57
N VAL A 39 8.70 10.94 20.35
CA VAL A 39 8.36 11.41 19.00
C VAL A 39 9.60 12.07 18.37
N PRO A 40 10.10 11.57 17.23
CA PRO A 40 11.31 12.12 16.63
C PRO A 40 11.06 13.50 16.03
N THR A 41 12.11 14.32 16.02
CA THR A 41 12.15 15.58 15.27
C THR A 41 12.88 15.37 13.95
N VAL A 42 12.36 15.97 12.88
CA VAL A 42 12.80 15.72 11.51
C VAL A 42 12.93 17.00 10.71
N LYS A 43 13.89 17.00 9.77
CA LYS A 43 13.97 18.00 8.72
C LYS A 43 13.36 17.42 7.45
N VAL A 44 12.57 18.25 6.76
CA VAL A 44 12.03 17.92 5.44
C VAL A 44 12.81 18.68 4.40
N SER A 45 13.39 17.98 3.44
CA SER A 45 14.01 18.56 2.25
C SER A 45 13.22 18.16 1.01
N ARG A 46 13.32 18.97 -0.06
CA ARG A 46 12.64 18.71 -1.33
C ARG A 46 13.66 18.62 -2.45
N ASN A 47 13.62 17.53 -3.21
CA ASN A 47 14.35 17.37 -4.46
C ASN A 47 13.39 16.89 -5.55
N ASN A 48 13.70 17.12 -6.82
CA ASN A 48 13.04 16.60 -8.04
C ASN A 48 11.94 15.54 -7.80
N HIS A 49 10.76 15.98 -7.34
CA HIS A 49 9.52 15.20 -7.10
C HIS A 49 9.34 14.45 -5.76
N PHE A 50 10.23 14.59 -4.77
CA PHE A 50 10.12 13.96 -3.46
C PHE A 50 10.23 14.94 -2.30
N PHE A 51 9.51 14.64 -1.22
CA PHE A 51 9.75 15.16 0.12
C PHE A 51 10.60 14.14 0.88
N SER A 52 11.85 14.47 1.17
CA SER A 52 12.75 13.59 1.94
C SER A 52 12.69 13.98 3.42
N VAL A 53 12.49 13.00 4.28
CA VAL A 53 12.37 13.17 5.73
C VAL A 53 13.56 12.48 6.39
N GLY A 54 14.37 13.25 7.12
CA GLY A 54 15.50 12.74 7.90
C GLY A 54 15.51 13.29 9.31
N LEU A 55 16.14 12.56 10.24
CA LEU A 55 16.22 12.99 11.64
C LEU A 55 16.97 14.32 11.76
N ASN A 56 16.44 15.22 12.59
CA ASN A 56 17.08 16.48 12.92
C ASN A 56 16.59 17.00 14.28
N PRO A 57 17.45 17.15 15.29
CA PRO A 57 17.06 17.66 16.62
C PRO A 57 16.40 19.04 16.60
N SER A 58 16.77 19.91 15.66
CA SER A 58 16.22 21.25 15.49
C SER A 58 15.06 21.30 14.48
N GLY A 59 14.57 20.14 14.04
CA GLY A 59 13.52 19.99 13.05
C GLY A 59 12.10 20.13 13.60
N ASN A 60 11.13 19.78 12.77
CA ASN A 60 9.73 19.71 13.16
C ASN A 60 9.40 18.35 13.75
N VAL A 61 8.40 18.29 14.63
CA VAL A 61 7.95 17.03 15.25
C VAL A 61 7.30 16.11 14.20
N PHE A 62 7.76 14.88 14.09
CA PHE A 62 7.18 13.85 13.22
C PHE A 62 6.07 13.09 13.96
N LYS A 63 4.91 13.74 14.08
CA LYS A 63 3.85 13.34 14.98
C LYS A 63 2.97 12.22 14.38
N PRO A 64 2.85 11.05 15.03
CA PRO A 64 1.86 10.05 14.63
C PRO A 64 0.43 10.54 14.92
N ARG A 65 -0.50 10.26 14.01
CA ARG A 65 -1.94 10.55 14.18
C ARG A 65 -2.73 9.25 14.12
N SER A 66 -2.84 8.57 15.25
CA SER A 66 -3.50 7.26 15.37
C SER A 66 -4.93 7.24 14.81
N LYS A 67 -5.73 8.28 15.01
CA LYS A 67 -7.10 8.38 14.46
C LYS A 67 -7.16 8.43 12.93
N GLU A 68 -6.13 8.98 12.29
CA GLU A 68 -6.05 9.15 10.83
C GLU A 68 -5.15 8.08 10.18
N LEU A 69 -4.45 7.26 10.98
CA LEU A 69 -3.52 6.20 10.55
C LEU A 69 -2.43 6.71 9.60
N VAL A 70 -1.95 7.93 9.90
CA VAL A 70 -0.94 8.67 9.13
C VAL A 70 0.05 9.33 10.08
N THR A 71 1.26 9.56 9.60
CA THR A 71 2.26 10.35 10.34
C THR A 71 2.36 11.73 9.72
N CYS A 72 2.39 12.78 10.53
CA CYS A 72 2.36 14.15 10.05
C CYS A 72 3.56 14.97 10.49
N ILE A 73 4.01 15.88 9.62
CA ILE A 73 5.03 16.88 9.92
C ILE A 73 4.41 18.24 9.60
N SER A 74 4.29 19.10 10.60
CA SER A 74 3.88 20.50 10.38
C SER A 74 5.09 21.34 9.98
N GLY A 75 4.97 22.22 8.99
CA GLY A 75 6.05 23.13 8.65
C GLY A 75 5.66 24.18 7.62
N ASN A 76 5.96 25.45 7.88
CA ASN A 76 5.66 26.54 6.94
C ASN A 76 6.57 26.52 5.70
N THR A 77 7.72 25.87 5.79
CA THR A 77 8.73 25.72 4.72
C THR A 77 8.49 24.50 3.83
N LEU A 78 7.41 23.74 4.03
CA LEU A 78 7.07 22.61 3.15
C LEU A 78 6.77 23.04 1.72
N LEU A 79 6.24 24.27 1.55
CA LEU A 79 6.04 24.90 0.25
C LEU A 79 6.98 26.10 0.11
N SER A 80 7.39 26.39 -1.12
CA SER A 80 8.09 27.63 -1.46
C SER A 80 7.16 28.84 -1.32
N LYS A 81 7.74 30.05 -1.18
CA LYS A 81 6.95 31.30 -1.11
C LYS A 81 6.00 31.44 -2.30
N LYS A 82 6.49 31.21 -3.51
CA LYS A 82 5.72 31.24 -4.76
C LYS A 82 4.56 30.24 -4.77
N GLU A 83 4.79 29.01 -4.31
CA GLU A 83 3.72 28.01 -4.22
C GLU A 83 2.63 28.41 -3.23
N ARG A 84 2.99 29.09 -2.13
CA ARG A 84 2.01 29.61 -1.16
C ARG A 84 1.23 30.79 -1.72
N GLU A 85 1.87 31.69 -2.46
CA GLU A 85 1.24 32.86 -3.10
C GLU A 85 0.23 32.46 -4.18
N ASN A 86 0.44 31.31 -4.82
CA ASN A 86 -0.48 30.75 -5.82
C ASN A 86 -1.70 30.04 -5.21
N LEU A 87 -1.79 29.93 -3.88
CA LEU A 87 -2.98 29.37 -3.21
C LEU A 87 -4.04 30.47 -3.11
N THR A 88 -5.20 30.28 -3.75
CA THR A 88 -6.27 31.28 -3.71
C THR A 88 -6.91 31.35 -2.32
N SER A 89 -7.41 32.52 -1.92
CA SER A 89 -8.05 32.74 -0.61
C SER A 89 -9.29 31.87 -0.37
N ASN A 90 -9.90 31.33 -1.43
CA ASN A 90 -11.11 30.50 -1.36
C ASN A 90 -10.80 29.00 -1.17
N ASP A 91 -9.53 28.58 -1.24
CA ASP A 91 -9.12 27.18 -1.01
C ASP A 91 -9.04 26.86 0.49
N SER A 92 -10.20 26.81 1.14
CA SER A 92 -10.34 26.54 2.58
C SER A 92 -9.76 25.18 3.03
N LYS A 93 -9.46 24.26 2.10
CA LYS A 93 -8.75 22.99 2.34
C LYS A 93 -7.95 22.55 1.10
N PHE A 94 -6.83 23.19 0.81
CA PHE A 94 -5.91 22.72 -0.23
C PHE A 94 -5.22 21.41 0.19
N SER A 95 -5.28 20.38 -0.66
CA SER A 95 -4.58 19.10 -0.47
C SER A 95 -4.14 18.53 -1.80
N PHE A 96 -2.88 18.10 -1.92
CA PHE A 96 -2.35 17.50 -3.15
C PHE A 96 -1.42 16.32 -2.86
N PRO A 97 -1.39 15.30 -3.73
CA PRO A 97 -0.59 14.11 -3.53
C PRO A 97 0.91 14.39 -3.74
N VAL A 98 1.75 13.71 -2.98
CA VAL A 98 3.21 13.81 -3.06
C VAL A 98 3.87 12.44 -2.88
N LYS A 99 5.16 12.34 -3.21
CA LYS A 99 6.00 11.19 -2.84
C LYS A 99 6.89 11.57 -1.68
N VAL A 100 7.02 10.68 -0.71
CA VAL A 100 7.82 10.89 0.51
C VAL A 100 8.92 9.84 0.55
N LYS A 101 10.16 10.28 0.78
CA LYS A 101 11.33 9.42 0.99
C LYS A 101 11.65 9.38 2.48
N ILE A 102 11.78 8.18 3.03
CA ILE A 102 12.18 7.94 4.42
C ILE A 102 13.25 6.86 4.44
N ASN A 103 14.32 7.09 5.18
CA ASN A 103 15.28 6.05 5.53
C ASN A 103 14.82 5.39 6.86
N PRO A 104 14.20 4.20 6.84
CA PRO A 104 13.66 3.57 8.05
C PRO A 104 14.75 3.32 9.12
N GLY A 105 15.99 3.08 8.70
CA GLY A 105 17.11 2.83 9.63
C GLY A 105 17.42 4.03 10.54
N GLU A 106 17.21 5.27 10.08
CA GLU A 106 17.38 6.46 10.93
C GLU A 106 16.39 6.43 12.11
N PHE A 107 15.21 5.86 11.93
CA PHE A 107 14.15 5.81 12.93
C PHE A 107 14.17 4.51 13.75
N LYS A 108 15.23 3.69 13.65
CA LYS A 108 15.28 2.33 14.22
C LYS A 108 14.10 1.46 13.76
N LEU A 109 13.67 1.66 12.52
CA LEU A 109 12.62 0.89 11.86
C LEU A 109 13.21 0.02 10.76
N ASP A 110 12.45 -0.99 10.33
CA ASP A 110 12.72 -1.67 9.08
C ASP A 110 11.79 -1.19 7.96
N ARG A 111 12.07 -1.57 6.71
CA ARG A 111 11.27 -1.13 5.57
C ARG A 111 9.81 -1.59 5.65
N TYR A 112 9.51 -2.69 6.33
CA TYR A 112 8.16 -3.24 6.42
C TYR A 112 7.29 -2.40 7.38
N ASP A 113 7.91 -1.64 8.28
CA ASP A 113 7.22 -0.66 9.11
C ASP A 113 6.71 0.54 8.31
N LEU A 114 7.04 0.65 7.02
CA LEU A 114 6.59 1.73 6.16
C LEU A 114 5.37 1.34 5.30
N TYR A 115 4.88 0.10 5.39
CA TYR A 115 3.68 -0.32 4.64
C TYR A 115 2.41 0.42 5.06
N PRO A 116 1.46 0.64 4.13
CA PRO A 116 0.16 1.21 4.44
C PRO A 116 -0.69 0.29 5.32
N ASP A 117 -0.51 -1.02 5.19
CA ASP A 117 -1.28 -2.06 5.89
C ASP A 117 -0.35 -3.15 6.47
N GLU A 118 -0.83 -3.86 7.49
CA GLU A 118 -0.07 -4.88 8.19
C GLU A 118 0.06 -6.18 7.40
N ASP A 119 -0.98 -6.58 6.68
CA ASP A 119 -1.00 -7.84 5.93
C ASP A 119 0.00 -7.83 4.78
N ALA A 120 0.01 -6.72 4.05
CA ALA A 120 0.99 -6.45 3.02
C ALA A 120 2.42 -6.51 3.58
N ALA A 121 2.64 -5.93 4.76
CA ALA A 121 3.95 -5.89 5.40
C ALA A 121 4.45 -7.30 5.79
N VAL A 122 3.61 -8.12 6.43
CA VAL A 122 3.98 -9.46 6.87
C VAL A 122 4.19 -10.41 5.68
N LEU A 123 3.34 -10.33 4.66
CA LEU A 123 3.49 -11.12 3.44
C LEU A 123 4.74 -10.71 2.66
N ALA A 124 5.01 -9.40 2.49
CA ALA A 124 6.23 -8.93 1.85
C ALA A 124 7.50 -9.38 2.60
N ARG A 125 7.44 -9.45 3.93
CA ARG A 125 8.54 -9.97 4.75
C ARG A 125 8.75 -11.47 4.50
N SER A 126 7.66 -12.24 4.46
CA SER A 126 7.68 -13.68 4.16
C SER A 126 8.27 -13.96 2.77
N LEU A 127 7.75 -13.29 1.73
CA LEU A 127 8.25 -13.38 0.35
C LEU A 127 9.74 -13.03 0.26
N SER A 128 10.19 -12.01 0.97
CA SER A 128 11.62 -11.64 0.98
C SER A 128 12.51 -12.68 1.65
N LYS A 129 12.02 -13.41 2.67
CA LYS A 129 12.75 -14.54 3.26
C LYS A 129 12.88 -15.70 2.28
N ASN A 130 11.89 -15.86 1.40
CA ASN A 130 11.89 -16.82 0.30
C ASN A 130 12.62 -16.30 -0.97
N GLY A 131 13.46 -15.26 -0.84
CA GLY A 131 14.34 -14.78 -1.92
C GLY A 131 13.71 -13.75 -2.86
N VAL A 132 12.46 -13.34 -2.66
CA VAL A 132 11.82 -12.32 -3.50
C VAL A 132 12.39 -10.93 -3.24
N LYS A 133 12.83 -10.26 -4.31
CA LYS A 133 13.29 -8.87 -4.24
C LYS A 133 12.12 -7.89 -4.18
N ILE A 134 11.58 -7.67 -2.98
CA ILE A 134 10.54 -6.66 -2.74
C ILE A 134 11.09 -5.25 -3.03
N PRO A 135 10.41 -4.42 -3.83
CA PRO A 135 10.87 -3.09 -4.19
C PRO A 135 10.93 -2.16 -2.97
N LYS A 136 11.84 -1.19 -3.03
CA LYS A 136 11.94 -0.10 -2.02
C LYS A 136 10.81 0.92 -2.13
N ARG A 137 10.12 0.95 -3.27
CA ARG A 137 8.96 1.81 -3.47
C ARG A 137 7.75 1.08 -2.92
N ILE A 138 7.35 1.46 -1.71
CA ILE A 138 6.17 0.91 -1.05
C ILE A 138 5.00 1.78 -1.48
N MET A 139 4.22 1.21 -2.39
CA MET A 139 3.06 1.87 -2.98
C MET A 139 1.91 1.80 -1.98
N THR A 140 1.13 2.88 -1.91
CA THR A 140 -0.02 2.96 -0.99
C THR A 140 -1.33 2.93 -1.78
N PRO A 141 -2.45 2.47 -1.19
CA PRO A 141 -3.63 2.00 -1.92
C PRO A 141 -4.42 3.06 -2.68
N LYS A 142 -4.18 4.36 -2.44
CA LYS A 142 -4.87 5.41 -3.22
C LYS A 142 -4.38 5.54 -4.66
N ALA A 143 -3.27 4.88 -5.02
CA ALA A 143 -2.71 4.94 -6.36
C ALA A 143 -2.79 3.61 -7.12
N PHE A 144 -3.12 2.49 -6.46
CA PHE A 144 -3.05 1.16 -7.06
C PHE A 144 -4.12 0.22 -6.51
N PRO A 145 -4.69 -0.67 -7.35
CA PRO A 145 -5.76 -1.58 -6.97
C PRO A 145 -5.26 -2.89 -6.32
N HIS A 146 -4.09 -2.85 -5.67
CA HIS A 146 -3.44 -4.02 -5.07
C HIS A 146 -2.60 -3.60 -3.85
N ASP A 147 -2.36 -4.53 -2.95
CA ASP A 147 -1.60 -4.34 -1.71
C ASP A 147 -0.09 -4.48 -1.90
N LEU A 148 0.35 -5.41 -2.74
CA LEU A 148 1.77 -5.65 -3.05
C LEU A 148 2.03 -5.69 -4.55
N GLU A 149 3.20 -5.18 -4.94
CA GLU A 149 3.73 -5.27 -6.30
C GLU A 149 5.23 -5.56 -6.24
N PHE A 150 5.70 -6.46 -7.10
CA PHE A 150 7.12 -6.69 -7.33
C PHE A 150 7.39 -7.23 -8.75
N ARG A 151 8.66 -7.38 -9.10
CA ARG A 151 9.09 -8.02 -10.33
C ARG A 151 9.64 -9.40 -10.04
N HIS A 152 9.26 -10.37 -10.85
CA HIS A 152 9.82 -11.73 -10.86
C HIS A 152 10.18 -12.05 -12.31
N PHE A 153 11.49 -12.19 -12.59
CA PHE A 153 12.02 -12.16 -13.95
C PHE A 153 11.45 -10.96 -14.74
N ASP A 154 10.89 -11.20 -15.93
CA ASP A 154 10.28 -10.17 -16.78
C ASP A 154 8.80 -9.89 -16.42
N SER A 155 8.22 -10.70 -15.53
CA SER A 155 6.84 -10.59 -15.10
C SER A 155 6.67 -9.60 -13.95
N LYS A 156 5.59 -8.82 -14.04
CA LYS A 156 5.07 -8.00 -12.96
C LYS A 156 4.17 -8.90 -12.10
N VAL A 157 4.39 -8.91 -10.79
CA VAL A 157 3.52 -9.62 -9.84
C VAL A 157 2.73 -8.60 -9.04
N ILE A 158 1.42 -8.78 -8.95
CA ILE A 158 0.53 -7.98 -8.11
C ILE A 158 -0.27 -8.87 -7.17
N ILE A 159 -0.48 -8.43 -5.92
CA ILE A 159 -1.18 -9.20 -4.90
C ILE A 159 -2.21 -8.30 -4.21
N GLU A 160 -3.45 -8.77 -4.14
CA GLU A 160 -4.52 -8.22 -3.28
C GLU A 160 -4.76 -9.17 -2.10
N ILE A 161 -4.96 -8.61 -0.90
CA ILE A 161 -5.22 -9.36 0.33
C ILE A 161 -6.57 -8.94 0.90
N THR A 162 -7.49 -9.90 1.06
CA THR A 162 -8.83 -9.65 1.60
C THR A 162 -9.14 -10.62 2.74
N GLN A 163 -9.00 -10.12 3.98
CA GLN A 163 -9.41 -10.85 5.18
C GLN A 163 -10.92 -10.91 5.41
N VAL A 164 -11.68 -10.07 4.70
CA VAL A 164 -13.12 -9.92 4.93
C VAL A 164 -13.82 -11.26 4.68
N ARG A 165 -14.51 -11.76 5.71
CA ARG A 165 -15.35 -12.95 5.60
C ARG A 165 -16.58 -12.66 4.72
N PRO A 166 -17.04 -13.65 3.95
CA PRO A 166 -18.32 -13.54 3.29
C PRO A 166 -19.45 -13.49 4.33
N SER A 167 -20.50 -12.76 4.00
CA SER A 167 -21.69 -12.50 4.81
C SER A 167 -22.85 -12.19 3.88
N GLU A 168 -24.08 -12.26 4.40
CA GLU A 168 -25.29 -11.98 3.61
C GLU A 168 -25.24 -10.66 2.82
N LYS A 169 -24.60 -9.63 3.39
CA LYS A 169 -24.52 -8.28 2.82
C LYS A 169 -23.44 -8.10 1.76
N ASN A 170 -22.41 -8.94 1.75
CA ASN A 170 -21.24 -8.74 0.90
C ASN A 170 -21.01 -9.87 -0.12
N HIS A 171 -21.55 -11.07 0.11
CA HIS A 171 -21.55 -12.14 -0.90
C HIS A 171 -22.50 -11.86 -2.08
N MET A 172 -23.58 -11.09 -1.87
CA MET A 172 -24.53 -10.70 -2.92
C MET A 172 -24.06 -9.52 -3.80
N ASN A 173 -23.07 -8.75 -3.33
CA ASN A 173 -22.53 -7.61 -4.08
C ASN A 173 -21.74 -8.02 -5.34
N PHE A 174 -21.58 -9.32 -5.59
CA PHE A 174 -20.99 -9.85 -6.81
C PHE A 174 -21.96 -9.87 -8.01
N ARG A 175 -23.28 -9.96 -7.79
CA ARG A 175 -24.22 -10.17 -8.91
C ARG A 175 -24.71 -8.88 -9.58
N HIS A 176 -24.72 -7.72 -8.90
CA HIS A 176 -25.44 -6.54 -9.42
C HIS A 176 -24.90 -5.14 -9.06
N GLN A 177 -23.60 -4.87 -8.97
CA GLN A 177 -23.17 -3.48 -8.71
C GLN A 177 -21.98 -2.94 -9.53
N PRO A 178 -22.24 -1.93 -10.37
CA PRO A 178 -21.32 -0.83 -10.70
C PRO A 178 -21.07 0.14 -9.52
N GLN A 179 -21.60 -0.13 -8.31
CA GLN A 179 -21.66 0.82 -7.20
C GLN A 179 -21.42 0.18 -5.81
N GLY A 180 -20.17 -0.16 -5.46
CA GLY A 180 -19.70 0.03 -4.07
C GLY A 180 -20.15 -0.95 -2.97
N GLY A 181 -20.11 -2.26 -3.21
CA GLY A 181 -20.13 -3.28 -2.15
C GLY A 181 -18.85 -3.30 -1.29
N SER A 182 -18.96 -3.63 0.00
CA SER A 182 -17.89 -3.48 1.01
C SER A 182 -16.79 -4.56 1.03
N ILE A 183 -16.84 -5.56 0.14
CA ILE A 183 -15.64 -6.28 -0.30
C ILE A 183 -15.25 -5.55 -1.57
N ARG A 184 -14.28 -4.66 -1.46
CA ARG A 184 -13.92 -3.82 -2.61
C ARG A 184 -13.61 -4.72 -3.80
N ALA A 185 -14.04 -4.24 -4.96
CA ALA A 185 -13.91 -4.82 -6.29
C ALA A 185 -12.46 -5.11 -6.78
N HIS A 186 -11.50 -5.31 -5.88
CA HIS A 186 -10.08 -5.45 -6.22
C HIS A 186 -9.73 -6.83 -6.78
N ILE A 187 -10.47 -7.89 -6.41
CA ILE A 187 -10.39 -9.19 -7.11
C ILE A 187 -10.63 -8.98 -8.61
N PHE A 188 -11.67 -8.21 -8.96
CA PHE A 188 -11.99 -7.88 -10.33
C PHE A 188 -11.02 -6.90 -10.96
N ASP A 189 -10.42 -5.99 -10.19
CA ASP A 189 -9.38 -5.11 -10.72
C ASP A 189 -8.13 -5.90 -11.13
N ILE A 190 -7.64 -6.81 -10.28
CA ILE A 190 -6.51 -7.71 -10.59
C ILE A 190 -6.88 -8.61 -11.76
N TYR A 191 -8.07 -9.22 -11.73
CA TYR A 191 -8.57 -10.04 -12.82
C TYR A 191 -8.58 -9.26 -14.15
N ARG A 192 -9.20 -8.08 -14.17
CA ARG A 192 -9.29 -7.21 -15.35
C ARG A 192 -7.90 -6.82 -15.85
N MET A 193 -6.96 -6.54 -14.95
CA MET A 193 -5.58 -6.27 -15.35
C MET A 193 -4.98 -7.48 -16.06
N CYS A 194 -5.11 -8.69 -15.49
CA CYS A 194 -4.61 -9.93 -16.08
C CYS A 194 -5.24 -10.21 -17.46
N VAL A 195 -6.57 -10.11 -17.58
CA VAL A 195 -7.31 -10.24 -18.85
C VAL A 195 -6.78 -9.26 -19.88
N ASN A 196 -6.63 -7.99 -19.52
CA ASN A 196 -6.15 -6.97 -20.46
C ASN A 196 -4.74 -7.27 -20.97
N THR A 197 -3.83 -7.74 -20.10
CA THR A 197 -2.50 -8.19 -20.53
C THR A 197 -2.56 -9.38 -21.48
N ALA A 198 -3.37 -10.39 -21.16
CA ALA A 198 -3.56 -11.57 -22.01
C ALA A 198 -4.15 -11.21 -23.39
N LEU A 199 -5.19 -10.37 -23.44
CA LEU A 199 -5.80 -9.90 -24.69
C LEU A 199 -4.83 -9.07 -25.56
N LEU A 200 -3.88 -8.37 -24.94
CA LEU A 200 -2.82 -7.64 -25.64
C LEU A 200 -1.64 -8.54 -26.05
N GLY A 201 -1.71 -9.86 -25.82
CA GLY A 201 -0.62 -10.80 -26.08
C GLY A 201 0.59 -10.59 -25.17
N LYS A 202 0.42 -9.88 -24.05
CA LYS A 202 1.48 -9.54 -23.08
C LYS A 202 1.29 -10.40 -21.84
N ASN A 203 1.85 -11.60 -21.80
CA ASN A 203 1.79 -12.50 -20.64
C ASN A 203 2.80 -12.12 -19.55
N ASN A 204 2.97 -10.83 -19.27
CA ASN A 204 3.99 -10.29 -18.36
C ASN A 204 3.40 -9.81 -17.02
N LEU A 205 2.20 -10.27 -16.66
CA LEU A 205 1.53 -9.98 -15.41
C LEU A 205 1.03 -11.27 -14.79
N THR A 206 1.41 -11.50 -13.53
CA THR A 206 0.86 -12.58 -12.69
C THR A 206 0.14 -11.95 -11.51
N GLY A 207 -1.16 -12.24 -11.39
CA GLY A 207 -2.03 -11.72 -10.33
C GLY A 207 -2.24 -12.76 -9.24
N PHE A 208 -2.21 -12.33 -7.98
CA PHE A 208 -2.63 -13.13 -6.84
C PHE A 208 -3.73 -12.42 -6.06
N VAL A 209 -4.74 -13.17 -5.67
CA VAL A 209 -5.82 -12.72 -4.81
C VAL A 209 -5.86 -13.65 -3.59
N ILE A 210 -5.54 -13.12 -2.42
CA ILE A 210 -5.53 -13.87 -1.17
C ILE A 210 -6.84 -13.61 -0.42
N LEU A 211 -7.67 -14.63 -0.26
CA LEU A 211 -9.02 -14.52 0.31
C LEU A 211 -9.17 -15.36 1.58
N HIS A 212 -10.11 -14.94 2.43
CA HIS A 212 -10.50 -15.75 3.59
C HIS A 212 -11.08 -17.10 3.12
N GLN A 213 -10.78 -18.20 3.81
CA GLN A 213 -11.14 -19.55 3.35
C GLN A 213 -12.65 -19.79 3.19
N ASP A 214 -13.48 -19.12 3.99
CA ASP A 214 -14.94 -19.19 3.93
C ASP A 214 -15.50 -18.83 2.54
N TRP A 215 -14.73 -18.10 1.71
CA TRP A 215 -15.08 -17.82 0.31
C TRP A 215 -15.18 -19.06 -0.57
N LYS A 216 -14.55 -20.18 -0.19
CA LYS A 216 -14.67 -21.47 -0.88
C LYS A 216 -16.10 -22.03 -0.87
N ASN A 217 -16.95 -21.58 0.05
CA ASN A 217 -18.32 -22.06 0.17
C ASN A 217 -19.27 -21.43 -0.86
N TYR A 218 -18.77 -20.54 -1.72
CA TYR A 218 -19.57 -19.82 -2.71
C TYR A 218 -19.21 -20.27 -4.13
N ASN A 219 -20.13 -20.98 -4.78
CA ASN A 219 -19.93 -21.55 -6.12
C ASN A 219 -19.39 -20.53 -7.13
N HIS A 220 -19.96 -19.33 -7.17
CA HIS A 220 -19.53 -18.29 -8.12
C HIS A 220 -18.06 -17.83 -7.94
N ILE A 221 -17.44 -18.06 -6.78
CA ILE A 221 -16.00 -17.84 -6.58
C ILE A 221 -15.20 -19.05 -7.06
N VAL A 222 -15.65 -20.25 -6.72
CA VAL A 222 -15.00 -21.50 -7.12
C VAL A 222 -15.01 -21.67 -8.64
N ASP A 223 -16.13 -21.34 -9.28
CA ASP A 223 -16.32 -21.41 -10.73
C ASP A 223 -15.40 -20.44 -11.49
N LEU A 224 -14.92 -19.37 -10.86
CA LEU A 224 -13.97 -18.43 -11.47
C LEU A 224 -12.54 -18.98 -11.49
N ILE A 225 -12.16 -19.86 -10.56
CA ILE A 225 -10.76 -20.31 -10.39
C ILE A 225 -10.17 -20.87 -11.70
N PRO A 226 -10.86 -21.77 -12.43
CA PRO A 226 -10.34 -22.29 -13.69
C PRO A 226 -10.17 -21.20 -14.77
N GLU A 227 -11.05 -20.20 -14.80
CA GLU A 227 -10.98 -19.09 -15.76
C GLU A 227 -9.83 -18.13 -15.43
N LEU A 228 -9.60 -17.85 -14.14
CA LEU A 228 -8.49 -17.04 -13.67
C LEU A 228 -7.13 -17.67 -14.01
N ALA A 229 -7.02 -18.98 -13.86
CA ALA A 229 -5.79 -19.72 -14.14
C ALA A 229 -5.35 -19.60 -15.62
N LYS A 230 -6.29 -19.44 -16.57
CA LYS A 230 -6.00 -19.27 -18.01
C LYS A 230 -5.27 -17.97 -18.34
N ILE A 231 -5.27 -17.01 -17.43
CA ILE A 231 -4.74 -15.65 -17.64
C ILE A 231 -3.73 -15.24 -16.55
N ASN A 232 -3.02 -16.22 -15.96
CA ASN A 232 -2.03 -16.00 -14.89
C ASN A 232 -2.58 -15.25 -13.66
N CYS A 233 -3.88 -15.39 -13.38
CA CYS A 233 -4.51 -14.87 -12.17
C CYS A 233 -4.82 -16.04 -11.23
N ASN A 234 -4.39 -15.93 -9.97
CA ASN A 234 -4.42 -17.03 -9.01
C ASN A 234 -5.17 -16.63 -7.75
N ILE A 235 -6.06 -17.50 -7.25
CA ILE A 235 -6.70 -17.33 -5.94
C ILE A 235 -6.00 -18.21 -4.91
N ILE A 236 -5.63 -17.62 -3.78
CA ILE A 236 -5.12 -18.32 -2.62
C ILE A 236 -6.10 -18.13 -1.47
N PHE A 237 -6.64 -19.22 -0.97
CA PHE A 237 -7.47 -19.19 0.23
C PHE A 237 -6.64 -19.41 1.49
N THR A 238 -6.95 -18.65 2.53
CA THR A 238 -6.31 -18.73 3.85
C THR A 238 -7.29 -18.36 4.96
N ASP A 239 -7.08 -18.85 6.17
CA ASP A 239 -7.88 -18.50 7.35
C ASP A 239 -7.36 -17.23 8.06
N PHE A 240 -6.24 -16.67 7.58
CA PHE A 240 -5.52 -15.55 8.19
C PHE A 240 -5.13 -15.80 9.66
N ASN A 241 -5.00 -17.05 10.07
CA ASN A 241 -4.47 -17.43 11.37
C ASN A 241 -2.93 -17.38 11.37
N LYS A 242 -2.31 -17.79 12.49
CA LYS A 242 -0.85 -17.76 12.64
C LYS A 242 -0.15 -18.48 11.47
N SER A 243 0.85 -17.80 10.89
CA SER A 243 1.68 -18.30 9.79
C SER A 243 1.03 -18.33 8.40
N TRP A 244 -0.15 -17.71 8.21
CA TRP A 244 -0.80 -17.60 6.90
C TRP A 244 0.11 -16.97 5.82
N GLU A 245 1.00 -16.07 6.22
CA GLU A 245 1.94 -15.37 5.35
C GLU A 245 3.04 -16.30 4.82
N VAL A 246 3.40 -17.34 5.59
CA VAL A 246 4.37 -18.36 5.19
C VAL A 246 3.73 -19.26 4.15
N ASP A 247 2.55 -19.78 4.43
CA ASP A 247 1.84 -20.69 3.53
C ASP A 247 1.45 -20.01 2.21
N SER A 248 0.94 -18.77 2.30
CA SER A 248 0.63 -17.97 1.11
C SER A 248 1.88 -17.66 0.30
N SER A 249 3.00 -17.31 0.95
CA SER A 249 4.26 -17.09 0.25
C SER A 249 4.75 -18.35 -0.45
N ASN A 250 4.65 -19.53 0.17
CA ASN A 250 5.07 -20.78 -0.43
C ASN A 250 4.21 -21.14 -1.66
N LYS A 251 2.89 -20.91 -1.59
CA LYS A 251 1.98 -21.08 -2.74
C LYS A 251 2.32 -20.12 -3.89
N ILE A 252 2.58 -18.85 -3.59
CA ILE A 252 3.01 -17.85 -4.58
C ILE A 252 4.31 -18.31 -5.26
N MET A 253 5.31 -18.72 -4.48
CA MET A 253 6.58 -19.19 -5.04
C MET A 253 6.41 -20.46 -5.86
N GLY A 254 5.54 -21.38 -5.44
CA GLY A 254 5.22 -22.58 -6.21
C GLY A 254 4.61 -22.26 -7.57
N VAL A 255 3.76 -21.23 -7.68
CA VAL A 255 3.26 -20.77 -8.98
C VAL A 255 4.39 -20.14 -9.80
N LEU A 256 5.13 -19.19 -9.22
CA LEU A 256 6.16 -18.43 -9.94
C LEU A 256 7.35 -19.28 -10.44
N VAL A 257 7.64 -20.42 -9.79
CA VAL A 257 8.72 -21.33 -10.21
C VAL A 257 8.26 -22.29 -11.33
N ASN A 258 6.96 -22.55 -11.45
CA ASN A 258 6.39 -23.45 -12.45
C ASN A 258 5.89 -22.72 -13.71
N GLU A 259 5.99 -21.39 -13.76
CA GLU A 259 5.81 -20.56 -14.96
C GLU A 259 7.08 -20.57 -15.84
#